data_AF-A0A2N2R9H0-F1
#
_entry.id   AF-A0A2N2R9H0-F1
#
_cell.length_a   1.000
_cell.length_b   1.000
_cell.length_c   1.000
_cell.angle_alpha   90.00
_cell.angle_beta   90.00
_cell.angle_gamma   90.00
#
_symmetry.space_group_name_H-M   'P 1'
#
loop_
_entity.id
_entity.type
_entity.pdbx_description
1 polymer ?
#
loop_
_entity_poly.entity_id
_entity_poly.type
_entity_poly.pdbx_seq_one_letter_code
_entity_poly.pdbx_strand_id
1 'polypeptide(L)'
;MPALELGGMTLGLREGVIGLIALVAAYMLFVLLRMFLLRNRPPVSAKVAPPPASKASPLESEPAGTDDRWAQASEELAGEALRSGLEQELAQLRDEVDAIRGELAALRADMQQELGHLRAGQTVSPIYGDAMQMAVSGYDPAAIAERCGIARAEAELVVALAKSQER
;
A
#
# COMPACT_ATOMS: atom_id res chain seq x y z
N MET A 1 -0.92 -20.30 21.40
CA MET A 1 -0.33 -19.00 21.02
C MET A 1 0.43 -18.47 22.21
N PRO A 2 1.76 -18.30 22.14
CA PRO A 2 2.57 -17.99 23.31
C PRO A 2 2.29 -16.55 23.76
N ALA A 3 1.90 -16.41 25.02
CA ALA A 3 1.80 -15.13 25.70
C ALA A 3 3.22 -14.60 25.96
N LEU A 4 3.57 -13.49 25.34
CA LEU A 4 4.77 -12.72 25.67
C LEU A 4 4.46 -11.91 26.94
N GLU A 5 4.63 -12.56 28.08
CA GLU A 5 4.59 -11.96 29.41
C GLU A 5 5.91 -11.21 29.67
N LEU A 6 5.91 -9.90 29.45
CA LEU A 6 6.99 -9.01 29.89
C LEU A 6 6.38 -7.90 30.77
N GLY A 7 6.32 -8.15 32.08
CA GLY A 7 6.12 -7.08 33.07
C GLY A 7 4.72 -6.82 33.61
N GLY A 8 3.87 -7.85 33.77
CA GLY A 8 2.80 -7.84 34.79
C GLY A 8 1.59 -6.93 34.54
N MET A 9 1.38 -6.44 33.32
CA MET A 9 0.09 -5.87 32.90
C MET A 9 -0.28 -6.51 31.58
N THR A 10 -1.52 -6.96 31.47
CA THR A 10 -2.12 -7.52 30.24
C THR A 10 -1.99 -6.51 29.10
N LEU A 11 -0.86 -6.53 28.40
CA LEU A 11 -0.64 -5.70 27.22
C LEU A 11 -1.42 -6.38 26.10
N GLY A 12 -2.69 -6.00 25.94
CA GLY A 12 -3.46 -6.40 24.80
C GLY A 12 -2.72 -5.98 23.53
N LEU A 13 -2.96 -6.71 22.43
CA LEU A 13 -2.43 -6.33 21.12
C LEU A 13 -2.71 -4.84 20.80
N ARG A 14 -3.83 -4.30 21.32
CA ARG A 14 -4.19 -2.88 21.23
C ARG A 14 -3.16 -1.96 21.90
N GLU A 15 -2.77 -2.21 23.15
CA GLU A 15 -1.80 -1.40 23.88
C GLU A 15 -0.40 -1.46 23.24
N GLY A 16 -0.01 -2.64 22.74
CA GLY A 16 1.22 -2.80 21.96
C GLY A 16 1.21 -1.98 20.66
N VAL A 17 0.10 -2.03 19.91
CA VAL A 17 -0.08 -1.24 18.67
C VAL A 17 -0.07 0.26 18.97
N ILE A 18 -0.73 0.71 20.04
CA ILE A 18 -0.72 2.12 20.45
C ILE A 18 0.70 2.58 20.80
N GLY A 19 1.46 1.76 21.54
CA GLY A 19 2.85 2.03 21.86
C GLY A 19 3.74 2.15 20.61
N LEU A 20 3.56 1.25 19.65
CA LEU A 20 4.27 1.27 18.36
C LEU A 20 3.94 2.54 17.56
N ILE A 21 2.66 2.88 17.44
CA ILE A 21 2.21 4.10 16.73
C ILE A 21 2.81 5.35 17.40
N ALA A 22 2.76 5.44 18.74
CA ALA A 22 3.31 6.57 19.48
C ALA A 22 4.82 6.72 19.26
N LEU A 23 5.57 5.62 19.22
CA LEU A 23 7.00 5.61 18.97
C LEU A 23 7.33 6.10 17.55
N VAL A 24 6.59 5.63 16.54
CA VAL A 24 6.76 6.09 15.15
C VAL A 24 6.43 7.57 15.02
N ALA A 25 5.34 8.04 15.65
CA ALA A 25 4.96 9.44 15.65
C ALA A 25 6.03 10.34 16.30
N ALA A 26 6.59 9.91 17.44
CA ALA A 26 7.69 10.61 18.10
C ALA A 26 8.95 10.68 17.23
N TYR A 27 9.29 9.58 16.53
CA TYR A 27 10.40 9.55 15.60
C TYR A 27 10.20 10.51 14.42
N MET A 28 9.01 10.52 13.82
CA MET A 28 8.67 11.46 12.74
C MET A 28 8.76 12.91 13.20
N LEU A 29 8.24 13.23 14.40
CA LEU A 29 8.34 14.55 14.99
C LEU A 29 9.81 14.97 15.20
N PHE A 30 10.65 14.06 15.69
CA PHE A 30 12.09 14.29 15.86
C PHE A 30 12.79 14.56 14.52
N VAL A 31 12.51 13.77 13.48
CA VAL A 31 13.08 13.98 12.13
C VAL A 31 12.66 15.33 11.58
N LEU A 32 11.39 15.72 11.73
CA LEU A 32 10.88 17.02 11.28
C LEU A 32 11.54 18.18 12.04
N LEU A 33 11.67 18.07 13.36
CA LEU A 33 12.39 19.06 14.19
C LEU A 33 13.86 19.17 13.78
N ARG A 34 14.52 18.05 13.54
CA ARG A 34 15.91 18.00 13.07
C ARG A 34 16.03 18.71 11.72
N MET A 35 15.17 18.39 10.75
CA MET A 35 15.17 19.07 9.45
C MET A 35 14.88 20.56 9.59
N PHE A 36 13.96 20.94 10.47
CA PHE A 36 13.62 22.33 10.73
C PHE A 36 14.81 23.10 11.33
N LEU A 37 15.54 22.51 12.29
CA LEU A 37 16.74 23.10 12.88
C LEU A 37 17.88 23.24 11.86
N LEU A 38 18.05 22.27 10.95
CA LEU A 38 19.08 22.34 9.90
C LEU A 38 18.72 23.37 8.82
N ARG A 39 17.43 23.52 8.48
CA ARG A 39 16.97 24.50 7.48
C ARG A 39 17.10 25.95 7.94
N ASN A 40 17.08 26.18 9.26
CA ASN A 40 17.30 27.50 9.85
C ASN A 40 18.79 27.87 10.01
N ARG A 41 19.75 27.08 9.49
CA ARG A 41 21.13 27.56 9.38
C ARG A 41 21.24 28.55 8.21
N PRO A 42 21.53 29.84 8.43
CA PRO A 42 21.85 30.73 7.34
C PRO A 42 23.11 30.25 6.62
N PRO A 43 23.13 30.24 5.28
CA PRO A 43 24.32 29.87 4.53
C PRO A 43 25.43 30.86 4.88
N VAL A 44 26.49 30.37 5.54
CA VAL A 44 27.71 31.15 5.72
C VAL A 44 28.26 31.41 4.32
N SER A 45 28.16 32.68 3.95
CA SER A 45 28.57 33.29 2.69
C SER A 45 30.02 32.91 2.37
N ALA A 46 30.20 31.93 1.49
CA ALA A 46 31.47 31.69 0.81
C ALA A 46 31.60 32.72 -0.31
N LYS A 47 31.92 33.96 0.07
CA LYS A 47 32.43 34.97 -0.84
C LYS A 47 33.93 34.81 -0.94
N VAL A 48 34.40 34.16 -2.01
CA VAL A 48 35.76 34.33 -2.54
C VAL A 48 35.65 34.56 -4.04
N ALA A 49 36.29 35.65 -4.45
CA ALA A 49 36.17 36.35 -5.72
C ALA A 49 36.81 35.62 -6.92
N PRO A 50 36.43 36.00 -8.16
CA PRO A 50 36.95 35.42 -9.40
C PRO A 50 38.27 36.10 -9.85
N PRO A 51 39.19 35.38 -10.53
CA PRO A 51 40.25 35.98 -11.33
C PRO A 51 39.87 36.09 -12.83
N PRO A 52 40.59 36.94 -13.59
CA PRO A 52 40.00 37.83 -14.59
C PRO A 52 40.00 37.31 -16.03
N ALA A 53 39.12 37.95 -16.81
CA ALA A 53 38.99 37.86 -18.26
C ALA A 53 40.33 38.03 -19.01
N SER A 54 40.60 37.10 -19.93
CA SER A 54 41.52 37.32 -21.04
C SER A 54 40.70 37.65 -22.27
N LYS A 55 40.77 38.91 -22.69
CA LYS A 55 40.26 39.38 -23.99
C LYS A 55 41.32 39.09 -25.04
N ALA A 56 40.99 38.28 -26.03
CA ALA A 56 41.66 38.28 -27.33
C ALA A 56 40.61 38.60 -28.40
N SER A 57 40.99 39.52 -29.27
CA SER A 57 40.11 40.28 -30.17
C SER A 57 39.52 39.48 -31.34
N PRO A 58 38.48 40.05 -31.99
CA PRO A 58 37.63 39.39 -32.96
C PRO A 58 38.27 39.35 -34.36
N LEU A 59 38.38 38.14 -34.91
CA LEU A 59 38.56 37.84 -36.33
C LEU A 59 37.81 36.53 -36.54
N GLU A 60 36.61 36.60 -37.09
CA GLU A 60 36.27 35.91 -38.33
C GLU A 60 34.78 36.12 -38.62
N SER A 61 34.49 36.44 -39.86
CA SER A 61 33.14 36.71 -40.35
C SER A 61 32.33 35.41 -40.37
N GLU A 62 31.38 35.23 -39.45
CA GLU A 62 30.44 34.11 -39.50
C GLU A 62 29.27 34.41 -40.46
N PRO A 63 28.84 33.42 -41.26
CA PRO A 63 27.56 33.50 -41.95
C PRO A 63 26.45 33.34 -40.91
N ALA A 64 25.85 34.45 -40.50
CA ALA A 64 24.83 34.58 -39.45
C ALA A 64 23.48 33.85 -39.72
N GLY A 65 23.49 32.67 -40.31
CA GLY A 65 22.29 31.88 -40.62
C GLY A 65 22.49 30.36 -40.66
N THR A 66 23.72 29.87 -40.44
CA THR A 66 23.99 28.43 -40.26
C THR A 66 23.85 28.03 -38.79
N ASP A 67 24.39 28.82 -37.86
CA ASP A 67 24.44 28.45 -36.44
C ASP A 67 23.06 28.42 -35.78
N ASP A 68 22.18 29.36 -36.16
CA ASP A 68 20.79 29.38 -35.69
C ASP A 68 19.98 28.16 -36.15
N ARG A 69 20.29 27.63 -37.35
CA ARG A 69 19.59 26.46 -37.93
C ARG A 69 20.08 25.17 -37.29
N TRP A 70 21.37 25.07 -37.01
CA TRP A 70 21.95 23.96 -36.25
C TRP A 70 21.48 23.96 -34.80
N ALA A 71 21.36 25.14 -34.16
CA ALA A 71 20.80 25.29 -32.82
C ALA A 71 19.33 24.85 -32.76
N GLN A 72 18.49 25.28 -33.70
CA GLN A 72 17.08 24.87 -33.76
C GLN A 72 16.91 23.36 -34.00
N ALA A 73 17.69 22.77 -34.92
CA ALA A 73 17.64 21.33 -35.19
C ALA A 73 18.11 20.49 -33.99
N SER A 74 19.10 20.97 -33.24
CA SER A 74 19.58 20.28 -32.03
C SER A 74 18.60 20.40 -30.86
N GLU A 75 17.90 21.52 -30.73
CA GLU A 75 16.83 21.69 -29.74
C GLU A 75 15.60 20.83 -30.05
N GLU A 76 15.21 20.70 -31.33
CA GLU A 76 14.16 19.79 -31.78
C GLU A 76 14.54 18.32 -31.49
N LEU A 77 15.77 17.93 -31.84
CA LEU A 77 16.28 16.58 -31.58
C LEU A 77 16.34 16.26 -30.08
N ALA A 78 16.74 17.24 -29.25
CA ALA A 78 16.74 17.09 -27.79
C ALA A 78 15.31 16.96 -27.24
N GLY A 79 14.36 17.72 -27.78
CA GLY A 79 12.94 17.60 -27.44
C GLY A 79 12.36 16.23 -27.82
N GLU A 80 12.75 15.70 -28.97
CA GLU A 80 12.33 14.37 -29.44
C GLU A 80 12.96 13.24 -28.63
N ALA A 81 14.23 13.38 -28.25
CA ALA A 81 14.91 12.46 -27.34
C ALA A 81 14.24 12.43 -25.95
N LEU A 82 13.80 13.59 -25.45
CA LEU A 82 13.06 13.67 -24.18
C LEU A 82 11.67 13.03 -24.28
N ARG A 83 10.94 13.29 -25.37
CA ARG A 83 9.61 12.68 -25.61
C ARG A 83 9.71 11.16 -25.69
N SER A 84 10.63 10.65 -26.51
CA SER A 84 10.87 9.21 -26.63
C SER A 84 11.31 8.57 -25.32
N GLY A 85 12.12 9.26 -24.50
CA GLY A 85 12.46 8.82 -23.14
C GLY A 85 11.24 8.71 -22.22
N LEU A 86 10.36 9.72 -22.21
CA LEU A 86 9.12 9.68 -21.43
C LEU A 86 8.15 8.60 -21.91
N GLU A 87 8.05 8.37 -23.21
CA GLU A 87 7.25 7.29 -23.78
C GLU A 87 7.77 5.91 -23.34
N GLN A 88 9.09 5.73 -23.29
CA GLN A 88 9.72 4.52 -22.77
C GLN A 88 9.45 4.32 -21.29
N GLU A 89 9.57 5.38 -20.47
CA GLU A 89 9.23 5.31 -19.04
C GLU A 89 7.75 4.97 -18.82
N LEU A 90 6.84 5.54 -19.62
CA LEU A 90 5.41 5.19 -19.55
C LEU A 90 5.15 3.74 -19.97
N ALA A 91 5.85 3.24 -20.99
CA ALA A 91 5.76 1.84 -21.39
C ALA A 91 6.26 0.92 -20.26
N GLN A 92 7.42 1.24 -19.68
CA GLN A 92 7.98 0.50 -18.55
C GLN A 92 7.04 0.51 -17.33
N LEU A 93 6.49 1.65 -16.96
CA LEU A 93 5.55 1.75 -15.84
C LEU A 93 4.27 0.94 -16.08
N ARG A 94 3.80 0.85 -17.33
CA ARG A 94 2.65 -0.01 -17.68
C ARG A 94 3.00 -1.48 -17.50
N ASP A 95 4.17 -1.90 -17.95
CA ASP A 95 4.66 -3.27 -17.78
C ASP A 95 4.81 -3.63 -16.29
N GLU A 96 5.33 -2.72 -15.48
CA GLU A 96 5.43 -2.89 -14.02
C GLU A 96 4.05 -2.99 -13.35
N VAL A 97 3.08 -2.16 -13.75
CA VAL A 97 1.70 -2.23 -13.25
C VAL A 97 1.05 -3.56 -13.63
N ASP A 98 1.25 -4.03 -14.87
CA ASP A 98 0.70 -5.30 -15.33
C ASP A 98 1.35 -6.49 -14.60
N ALA A 99 2.65 -6.42 -14.32
CA ALA A 99 3.35 -7.40 -13.47
C ALA A 99 2.75 -7.45 -12.05
N ILE A 100 2.61 -6.29 -11.38
CA ILE A 100 2.04 -6.20 -10.03
C ILE A 100 0.59 -6.70 -10.01
N ARG A 101 -0.21 -6.38 -11.04
CA ARG A 101 -1.58 -6.90 -11.17
C ARG A 101 -1.60 -8.41 -11.34
N GLY A 102 -0.65 -8.97 -12.07
CA GLY A 102 -0.45 -10.42 -12.20
C GLY A 102 -0.11 -11.07 -10.86
N GLU A 103 0.84 -10.51 -10.12
CA GLU A 103 1.23 -10.98 -8.78
C GLU A 103 0.06 -10.89 -7.79
N LEU A 104 -0.71 -9.80 -7.81
CA LEU A 104 -1.90 -9.65 -6.97
C LEU A 104 -2.98 -10.67 -7.33
N ALA A 105 -3.18 -10.96 -8.61
CA ALA A 105 -4.11 -11.99 -9.06
C ALA A 105 -3.68 -13.38 -8.58
N ALA A 106 -2.38 -13.69 -8.66
CA ALA A 106 -1.81 -14.94 -8.15
C ALA A 106 -1.99 -15.05 -6.62
N LEU A 107 -1.64 -14.01 -5.86
CA LEU A 107 -1.81 -13.97 -4.41
C LEU A 107 -3.27 -14.13 -3.99
N ARG A 108 -4.19 -13.49 -4.72
CA ARG A 108 -5.63 -13.63 -4.47
C ARG A 108 -6.10 -15.07 -4.70
N ALA A 109 -5.64 -15.72 -5.76
CA ALA A 109 -5.97 -17.10 -6.05
C ALA A 109 -5.43 -18.05 -4.97
N ASP A 110 -4.20 -17.83 -4.52
CA ASP A 110 -3.57 -18.62 -3.46
C ASP A 110 -4.32 -18.50 -2.13
N MET A 111 -4.64 -17.26 -1.70
CA MET A 111 -5.45 -17.03 -0.50
C MET A 111 -6.84 -17.66 -0.61
N GLN A 112 -7.48 -17.61 -1.78
CA GLN A 112 -8.77 -18.28 -2.00
C GLN A 112 -8.65 -19.80 -1.88
N GLN A 113 -7.55 -20.38 -2.37
CA GLN A 113 -7.28 -21.80 -2.25
C GLN A 113 -7.00 -22.20 -0.81
N GLU A 114 -6.16 -21.45 -0.08
CA GLU A 114 -5.93 -21.64 1.35
C GLU A 114 -7.23 -21.55 2.16
N LEU A 115 -8.09 -20.56 1.88
CA LEU A 115 -9.42 -20.48 2.51
C LEU A 115 -10.30 -21.68 2.16
N GLY A 116 -10.20 -22.20 0.93
CA GLY A 116 -10.85 -23.46 0.54
C GLY A 116 -10.36 -24.64 1.36
N HIS A 117 -9.04 -24.78 1.54
CA HIS A 117 -8.43 -25.81 2.38
C HIS A 117 -8.82 -25.66 3.85
N LEU A 118 -8.80 -24.44 4.39
CA LEU A 118 -9.22 -24.17 5.76
C LEU A 118 -10.71 -24.42 5.96
N ARG A 119 -11.57 -24.04 5.02
CA ARG A 119 -13.00 -24.39 5.06
C ARG A 119 -13.20 -25.89 5.00
N ALA A 120 -12.48 -26.61 4.15
CA ALA A 120 -12.54 -28.07 4.11
C ALA A 120 -12.07 -28.71 5.42
N GLY A 121 -11.10 -28.10 6.12
CA GLY A 121 -10.68 -28.51 7.46
C GLY A 121 -11.61 -28.06 8.60
N GLN A 122 -12.40 -27.00 8.38
CA GLN A 122 -13.32 -26.39 9.33
C GLN A 122 -14.80 -26.62 8.99
N THR A 123 -15.14 -27.51 8.05
CA THR A 123 -16.53 -27.89 7.80
C THR A 123 -17.05 -28.71 8.99
N VAL A 124 -17.35 -28.01 10.08
CA VAL A 124 -18.49 -28.32 10.92
C VAL A 124 -19.63 -28.55 9.92
N SER A 125 -20.12 -29.78 9.89
CA SER A 125 -21.03 -30.36 8.88
C SER A 125 -21.84 -29.33 8.07
N PRO A 126 -21.95 -29.46 6.73
CA PRO A 126 -22.76 -28.55 5.89
C PRO A 126 -24.18 -28.32 6.42
N ILE A 127 -24.70 -29.27 7.20
CA ILE A 127 -25.97 -29.21 7.92
C ILE A 127 -26.03 -28.03 8.91
N TYR A 128 -24.97 -27.75 9.67
CA TYR A 128 -24.95 -26.66 10.65
C TYR A 128 -24.84 -25.29 9.97
N GLY A 129 -24.12 -25.20 8.85
CA GLY A 129 -24.04 -23.98 8.04
C GLY A 129 -25.39 -23.55 7.47
N ASP A 130 -26.15 -24.50 6.92
CA ASP A 130 -27.52 -24.26 6.43
C ASP A 130 -28.46 -23.86 7.58
N ALA A 131 -28.39 -24.55 8.72
CA ALA A 131 -29.15 -24.22 9.92
C ALA A 131 -28.85 -22.79 10.43
N MET A 132 -27.58 -22.38 10.45
CA MET A 132 -27.17 -21.02 10.81
C MET A 132 -27.72 -19.97 9.85
N GLN A 133 -27.70 -20.22 8.54
CA GLN A 133 -28.24 -19.28 7.55
C GLN A 133 -29.77 -19.13 7.68
N MET A 134 -30.48 -20.23 7.92
CA MET A 134 -31.91 -20.20 8.22
C MET A 134 -32.21 -19.45 9.53
N ALA A 135 -31.42 -19.63 10.58
CA ALA A 135 -31.58 -18.89 11.82
C ALA A 135 -31.35 -17.38 11.66
N VAL A 136 -30.34 -16.97 10.90
CA VAL A 136 -30.11 -15.56 10.53
C VAL A 136 -31.27 -15.00 9.70
N SER A 137 -31.89 -15.85 8.87
CA SER A 137 -33.08 -15.50 8.08
C SER A 137 -34.38 -15.46 8.91
N GLY A 138 -34.31 -15.74 10.22
CA GLY A 138 -35.42 -15.64 11.16
C GLY A 138 -36.37 -16.84 11.22
N TYR A 139 -35.94 -18.01 10.72
CA TYR A 139 -36.76 -19.23 10.82
C TYR A 139 -36.89 -19.72 12.27
N ASP A 140 -38.03 -20.34 12.58
CA ASP A 140 -38.29 -20.93 13.89
C ASP A 140 -37.42 -22.19 14.14
N PRO A 141 -36.93 -22.44 15.36
CA PRO A 141 -36.10 -23.61 15.66
C PRO A 141 -36.71 -24.95 15.26
N ALA A 142 -38.04 -25.10 15.33
CA ALA A 142 -38.69 -26.36 14.92
C ALA A 142 -38.57 -26.57 13.40
N ALA A 143 -38.74 -25.51 12.61
CA ALA A 143 -38.63 -25.58 11.15
C ALA A 143 -37.18 -25.85 10.70
N ILE A 144 -36.19 -25.33 11.43
CA ILE A 144 -34.76 -25.60 11.18
C ILE A 144 -34.42 -27.05 11.53
N ALA A 145 -34.89 -27.55 12.67
CA ALA A 145 -34.68 -28.94 13.09
C ALA A 145 -35.20 -29.95 12.06
N GLU A 146 -36.41 -29.74 11.54
CA GLU A 146 -37.00 -30.62 10.53
C GLU A 146 -36.27 -30.56 9.18
N ARG A 147 -35.89 -29.36 8.72
CA ARG A 147 -35.24 -29.18 7.41
C ARG A 147 -33.80 -29.64 7.38
N CYS A 148 -33.05 -29.37 8.45
CA CYS A 148 -31.65 -29.73 8.55
C CYS A 148 -31.43 -31.11 9.18
N GLY A 149 -32.49 -31.75 9.72
CA GLY A 149 -32.40 -33.07 10.35
C GLY A 149 -31.60 -33.07 11.65
N ILE A 150 -31.60 -31.96 12.39
CA ILE A 150 -30.90 -31.77 13.66
C ILE A 150 -31.85 -31.81 14.85
N ALA A 151 -31.34 -31.99 16.07
CA ALA A 151 -32.19 -32.03 17.25
C ALA A 151 -32.83 -30.64 17.52
N ARG A 152 -34.04 -30.62 18.08
CA ARG A 152 -34.72 -29.35 18.43
C ARG A 152 -33.89 -28.45 19.34
N ALA A 153 -33.19 -29.05 20.32
CA ALA A 153 -32.29 -28.30 21.21
C ALA A 153 -31.08 -27.70 20.46
N GLU A 154 -30.57 -28.38 19.43
CA GLU A 154 -29.48 -27.86 18.60
C GLU A 154 -29.96 -26.68 17.75
N ALA A 155 -31.17 -26.76 17.18
CA ALA A 155 -31.76 -25.65 16.44
C ALA A 155 -32.05 -24.43 17.34
N GLU A 156 -32.49 -24.64 18.58
CA GLU A 156 -32.68 -23.56 19.55
C GLU A 156 -31.36 -22.86 19.90
N LEU A 157 -30.27 -23.64 20.06
CA LEU A 157 -28.93 -23.09 20.25
C LEU A 157 -28.46 -22.26 19.05
N VAL A 158 -28.66 -22.77 17.83
CA VAL A 158 -28.33 -22.06 16.57
C VAL A 158 -29.06 -20.72 16.48
N VAL A 159 -30.35 -20.69 16.81
CA VAL A 159 -31.15 -19.45 16.82
C VAL A 159 -30.70 -18.48 17.92
N ALA A 160 -30.36 -18.98 19.11
CA ALA A 160 -29.81 -18.15 20.18
C ALA A 160 -28.44 -17.55 19.78
N LEU A 161 -27.59 -18.34 19.13
CA LEU A 161 -26.29 -17.90 18.64
C LEU A 161 -26.43 -16.85 17.54
N ALA A 162 -27.33 -17.05 16.57
CA ALA A 162 -27.62 -16.06 15.53
C ALA A 162 -28.07 -14.72 16.12
N LYS A 163 -28.99 -14.74 17.09
CA LYS A 163 -29.46 -13.54 17.81
C LYS A 163 -28.35 -12.83 18.60
N SER A 164 -27.37 -13.57 19.12
CA SER A 164 -26.23 -12.98 19.83
C SER A 164 -25.23 -12.28 18.91
N GLN A 165 -25.14 -12.67 17.64
CA GLN A 165 -24.23 -12.05 16.67
C GLN A 165 -24.78 -10.76 16.04
N GLU A 166 -26.09 -10.52 16.17
CA GLU A 166 -26.74 -9.28 15.70
C GLU A 166 -26.65 -8.13 16.73
N ARG A 167 -26.17 -8.42 17.94
CA ARG A 167 -25.90 -7.43 19.00
C ARG A 167 -24.44 -7.03 19.04
#